data_AF-A0AAI8ZJP0-F1
#
_entry.id   AF-A0AAI8ZJP0-F1
#
_cell.length_a   1.000
_cell.length_b   1.000
_cell.length_c   1.000
_cell.angle_alpha   90.00
_cell.angle_beta   90.00
_cell.angle_gamma   90.00
#
_symmetry.space_group_name_H-M   'P 1'
#
loop_
_entity.id
_entity.type
_entity.pdbx_description
1 polymer ?
#
loop_
_entity_poly.entity_id
_entity_poly.type
_entity_poly.pdbx_seq_one_letter_code
_entity_poly.pdbx_strand_id
1 'polypeptide(L)'
;MTVDRNLIDVPEATVVLLSRPLEWRTRVVEEIVVDSATSCLRRRSLQVAPLRSLLGGFVDGGDTHALVAINVAPVPRGPLVDFDIEGPLGEAWLLPRVEIGRRQALYIATLSQACGHEVSDGLLELITAILGFTGEWFAEGRVADLEEYLDVGLDNRPSRESVAQWRAIGDACREILRPRLDAFDRYSAPENPAIVLPELFANGVVSTEAGATAVLGEYRAMLEHAEERADDETPDEAVDLLVSLADYGNDFDLIVGMRVPLDEPFLIKYSERRDLRLSLLRGSGSQKLVIADAQTNHFTFKVTDPNVRISHFAARQVASNAYAYGAFQSREDGQSRAVYAHDPDRDYRIRLTFRLAFLRRLQVIPYLAFVLLALLTLALIHEAPTQLKDLALIVGPSALAASVLLAREPSTLGSRLRFVSSGLLFLALLSQLGVAVGLYLGLLPRA
;
A
#
# COMPACT_ATOMS: atom_id res chain seq x y z
N MET A 1 -18.30 29.56 -27.43
CA MET A 1 -18.36 29.71 -25.96
C MET A 1 -18.30 28.31 -25.40
N THR A 2 -17.23 27.97 -24.70
CA THR A 2 -17.13 26.70 -23.97
C THR A 2 -18.13 26.77 -22.83
N VAL A 3 -19.18 25.94 -22.87
CA VAL A 3 -20.10 25.80 -21.74
C VAL A 3 -19.52 24.72 -20.83
N ASP A 4 -19.22 25.12 -19.60
CA ASP A 4 -18.62 24.30 -18.56
C ASP A 4 -19.67 24.03 -17.49
N ARG A 5 -19.98 22.75 -17.27
CA ARG A 5 -20.88 22.31 -16.20
C ARG A 5 -20.08 22.08 -14.93
N ASN A 6 -20.52 22.64 -13.80
CA ASN A 6 -19.93 22.31 -12.50
C ASN A 6 -20.68 21.15 -11.85
N LEU A 7 -20.03 20.00 -11.71
CA LEU A 7 -20.55 18.78 -11.07
C LEU A 7 -19.77 18.41 -9.81
N ILE A 8 -18.84 19.25 -9.34
CA ILE A 8 -18.01 18.94 -8.17
C ILE A 8 -18.87 18.75 -6.91
N ASP A 9 -19.92 19.54 -6.79
CA ASP A 9 -20.87 19.56 -5.68
C ASP A 9 -22.08 18.63 -5.90
N VAL A 10 -22.01 17.73 -6.90
CA VAL A 10 -23.05 16.74 -7.21
C VAL A 10 -22.51 15.33 -6.90
N PRO A 11 -22.62 14.84 -5.66
CA PRO A 11 -22.06 13.55 -5.27
C PRO A 11 -22.58 12.37 -6.09
N GLU A 12 -23.84 12.44 -6.54
CA GLU A 12 -24.49 11.42 -7.36
C GLU A 12 -23.74 11.19 -8.68
N ALA A 13 -23.15 12.24 -9.25
CA ALA A 13 -22.31 12.11 -10.44
C ALA A 13 -21.06 11.28 -10.16
N THR A 14 -20.49 11.38 -8.94
CA THR A 14 -19.36 10.53 -8.55
C THR A 14 -19.79 9.09 -8.29
N VAL A 15 -20.96 8.88 -7.68
CA VAL A 15 -21.52 7.54 -7.42
C VAL A 15 -21.78 6.78 -8.72
N VAL A 16 -22.26 7.46 -9.76
CA VAL A 16 -22.40 6.85 -11.10
C VAL A 16 -21.06 6.37 -11.65
N LEU A 17 -19.98 7.14 -11.45
CA LEU A 17 -18.64 6.74 -11.89
C LEU A 17 -18.06 5.59 -11.06
N LEU A 18 -18.34 5.55 -9.75
CA LEU A 18 -17.92 4.48 -8.84
C LEU A 18 -18.65 3.15 -9.10
N SER A 19 -19.94 3.19 -9.44
CA SER A 19 -20.73 1.99 -9.71
C SER A 19 -20.42 1.31 -11.04
N ARG A 20 -19.79 2.03 -11.99
CA ARG A 20 -19.51 1.52 -13.34
C ARG A 20 -18.06 1.79 -13.77
N PRO A 21 -17.06 1.38 -12.99
CA PRO A 21 -15.67 1.79 -13.22
C PRO A 21 -15.16 1.30 -14.58
N LEU A 22 -15.55 0.09 -15.02
CA LEU A 22 -15.09 -0.50 -16.28
C LEU A 22 -15.75 0.09 -17.53
N GLU A 23 -16.85 0.84 -17.42
CA GLU A 23 -17.49 1.49 -18.57
C GLU A 23 -16.67 2.69 -19.08
N TRP A 24 -15.91 3.35 -18.21
CA TRP A 24 -15.12 4.52 -18.58
C TRP A 24 -13.61 4.38 -18.37
N ARG A 25 -13.15 3.45 -17.53
CA ARG A 25 -11.72 3.20 -17.33
C ARG A 25 -11.18 2.22 -18.37
N THR A 26 -10.69 2.75 -19.47
CA THR A 26 -10.20 1.93 -20.60
C THR A 26 -8.86 1.27 -20.29
N ARG A 27 -7.91 2.02 -19.75
CA ARG A 27 -6.55 1.53 -19.55
C ARG A 27 -5.87 2.18 -18.37
N VAL A 28 -5.20 1.36 -17.59
CA VAL A 28 -4.26 1.80 -16.56
C VAL A 28 -2.86 1.43 -16.99
N VAL A 29 -1.93 2.37 -16.85
CA VAL A 29 -0.50 2.14 -16.94
C VAL A 29 0.14 2.57 -15.63
N GLU A 30 0.85 1.66 -14.98
CA GLU A 30 1.52 1.93 -13.72
C GLU A 30 3.02 1.64 -13.78
N GLU A 31 3.80 2.48 -13.14
CA GLU A 31 5.23 2.32 -12.98
C GLU A 31 5.58 2.37 -11.49
N ILE A 32 6.22 1.31 -11.00
CA ILE A 32 6.76 1.21 -9.64
C ILE A 32 8.27 1.28 -9.76
N VAL A 33 8.87 2.33 -9.21
CA VAL A 33 10.30 2.62 -9.30
C VAL A 33 10.93 2.52 -7.91
N VAL A 34 11.71 1.47 -7.67
CA VAL A 34 12.51 1.34 -6.45
C VAL A 34 13.78 2.17 -6.60
N ASP A 35 13.77 3.33 -5.95
CA ASP A 35 14.87 4.31 -5.95
C ASP A 35 15.60 4.38 -4.59
N SER A 36 15.02 3.83 -3.53
CA SER A 36 15.62 3.81 -2.19
C SER A 36 15.39 2.48 -1.46
N ALA A 37 16.05 2.31 -0.32
CA ALA A 37 15.88 1.11 0.53
C ALA A 37 14.55 1.08 1.30
N THR A 38 13.92 2.24 1.48
CA THR A 38 12.78 2.44 2.40
C THR A 38 11.53 2.96 1.71
N SER A 39 11.63 3.38 0.46
CA SER A 39 10.49 3.83 -0.34
C SER A 39 10.67 3.51 -1.82
N CYS A 40 9.56 3.59 -2.56
CA CYS A 40 9.52 3.56 -4.01
C CYS A 40 8.56 4.63 -4.53
N LEU A 41 8.84 5.14 -5.73
CA LEU A 41 7.95 6.04 -6.45
C LEU A 41 6.94 5.22 -7.26
N ARG A 42 5.66 5.50 -7.10
CA ARG A 42 4.56 4.96 -7.92
C ARG A 42 4.07 6.07 -8.84
N ARG A 43 3.99 5.78 -10.13
CA ARG A 43 3.38 6.66 -11.14
C ARG A 43 2.29 5.91 -11.84
N ARG A 44 1.12 6.50 -11.98
CA ARG A 44 -0.01 5.90 -12.65
C ARG A 44 -0.57 6.85 -13.68
N SER A 45 -1.00 6.29 -14.80
CA SER A 45 -1.74 6.98 -15.85
C SER A 45 -3.02 6.21 -16.11
N LEU A 46 -4.16 6.89 -15.95
CA LEU A 46 -5.49 6.37 -16.21
C LEU A 46 -6.00 6.99 -17.52
N GLN A 47 -6.32 6.13 -18.48
CA GLN A 47 -6.99 6.48 -19.72
C GLN A 47 -8.49 6.33 -19.54
N VAL A 48 -9.19 7.43 -19.80
CA VAL A 48 -10.62 7.58 -19.60
C VAL A 48 -11.31 7.70 -20.95
N ALA A 49 -12.40 6.95 -21.13
CA ALA A 49 -13.31 7.08 -22.25
C ALA A 49 -14.17 8.36 -22.11
N PRO A 50 -14.80 8.84 -23.20
CA PRO A 50 -15.76 9.94 -23.11
C PRO A 50 -16.84 9.70 -22.03
N LEU A 51 -17.11 10.71 -21.20
CA LEU A 51 -17.97 10.58 -20.04
C LEU A 51 -19.43 11.00 -20.28
N ARG A 52 -19.76 11.59 -21.44
CA ARG A 52 -21.12 12.10 -21.70
C ARG A 52 -22.21 11.05 -21.47
N SER A 53 -22.02 9.81 -21.93
CA SER A 53 -23.02 8.75 -21.80
C SER A 53 -23.33 8.43 -20.33
N LEU A 54 -22.30 8.43 -19.48
CA LEU A 54 -22.44 8.17 -18.04
C LEU A 54 -23.01 9.38 -17.29
N LEU A 55 -22.60 10.58 -17.67
CA LEU A 55 -23.00 11.82 -17.01
C LEU A 55 -24.25 12.48 -17.62
N GLY A 56 -24.93 11.82 -18.56
CA GLY A 56 -26.01 12.41 -19.35
C GLY A 56 -27.21 12.93 -18.55
N GLY A 57 -27.41 12.44 -17.32
CA GLY A 57 -28.42 12.98 -16.40
C GLY A 57 -28.03 14.30 -15.71
N PHE A 58 -26.76 14.71 -15.82
CA PHE A 58 -26.17 15.85 -15.10
C PHE A 58 -25.64 16.95 -16.02
N VAL A 59 -25.45 16.65 -17.32
CA VAL A 59 -24.91 17.56 -18.34
C VAL A 59 -25.89 17.76 -19.48
N ASP A 60 -25.89 18.97 -20.04
CA ASP A 60 -26.71 19.31 -21.20
C ASP A 60 -25.98 18.99 -22.51
N GLY A 61 -26.74 18.88 -23.61
CA GLY A 61 -26.17 18.61 -24.94
C GLY A 61 -25.20 19.68 -25.45
N GLY A 62 -25.25 20.90 -24.89
CA GLY A 62 -24.34 22.00 -25.23
C GLY A 62 -23.07 22.08 -24.37
N ASP A 63 -23.01 21.34 -23.26
CA ASP A 63 -21.84 21.32 -22.38
C ASP A 63 -20.70 20.61 -23.09
N THR A 64 -19.50 21.19 -23.09
CA THR A 64 -18.33 20.55 -23.74
C THR A 64 -17.37 19.95 -22.72
N HIS A 65 -17.40 20.51 -21.50
CA HIS A 65 -16.55 20.12 -20.39
C HIS A 65 -17.38 20.08 -19.11
N ALA A 66 -16.92 19.30 -18.15
CA ALA A 66 -17.44 19.32 -16.79
C ALA A 66 -16.31 19.41 -15.76
N LEU A 67 -16.55 20.13 -14.68
CA LEU A 67 -15.75 20.02 -13.46
C LEU A 67 -16.34 18.89 -12.61
N VAL A 68 -15.62 17.79 -12.43
CA VAL A 68 -16.15 16.56 -11.82
C VAL A 68 -15.21 16.04 -10.74
N ALA A 69 -15.79 15.42 -9.71
CA ALA A 69 -15.09 14.60 -8.73
C ALA A 69 -14.97 13.18 -9.27
N ILE A 70 -13.75 12.76 -9.61
CA ILE A 70 -13.50 11.46 -10.25
C ILE A 70 -12.58 10.59 -9.39
N ASN A 71 -12.92 9.32 -9.23
CA ASN A 71 -12.06 8.33 -8.59
C ASN A 71 -10.90 7.98 -9.53
N VAL A 72 -9.66 8.17 -9.09
CA VAL A 72 -8.46 7.99 -9.95
C VAL A 72 -7.76 6.66 -9.67
N ALA A 73 -7.71 6.23 -8.41
CA ALA A 73 -7.16 4.94 -8.03
C ALA A 73 -7.55 4.56 -6.58
N PRO A 74 -7.64 3.26 -6.27
CA PRO A 74 -7.60 2.79 -4.90
C PRO A 74 -6.18 2.92 -4.32
N VAL A 75 -6.07 3.53 -3.15
CA VAL A 75 -4.80 3.73 -2.44
C VAL A 75 -4.92 3.32 -0.96
N PRO A 76 -3.86 2.80 -0.32
CA PRO A 76 -3.89 2.47 1.10
C PRO A 76 -4.25 3.67 1.96
N ARG A 77 -4.95 3.43 3.06
CA ARG A 77 -5.18 4.47 4.08
C ARG A 77 -3.85 4.93 4.67
N GLY A 78 -3.71 6.23 4.84
CA GLY A 78 -2.52 6.87 5.38
C GLY A 78 -2.13 8.14 4.63
N PRO A 79 -1.01 8.77 5.02
CA PRO A 79 -0.52 9.96 4.37
C PRO A 79 -0.02 9.66 2.95
N LEU A 80 -0.39 10.52 2.00
CA LEU A 80 0.15 10.49 0.64
C LEU A 80 1.42 11.34 0.58
N VAL A 81 2.58 10.68 0.46
CA VAL A 81 3.90 11.34 0.44
C VAL A 81 4.30 11.65 -1.00
N ASP A 82 4.89 12.83 -1.24
CA ASP A 82 5.28 13.31 -2.58
C ASP A 82 4.14 13.15 -3.60
N PHE A 83 2.91 13.42 -3.17
CA PHE A 83 1.72 13.27 -4.00
C PHE A 83 1.63 14.38 -5.04
N ASP A 84 1.41 14.01 -6.29
CA ASP A 84 1.17 14.92 -7.40
C ASP A 84 0.10 14.35 -8.33
N ILE A 85 -0.69 15.23 -8.94
CA ILE A 85 -1.78 14.84 -9.84
C ILE A 85 -1.99 15.86 -10.95
N GLU A 86 -2.14 15.36 -12.17
CA GLU A 86 -2.35 16.14 -13.38
C GLU A 86 -3.62 15.66 -14.09
N GLY A 87 -4.57 16.58 -14.29
CA GLY A 87 -5.76 16.37 -15.10
C GLY A 87 -5.49 16.58 -16.58
N PRO A 88 -6.47 16.30 -17.46
CA PRO A 88 -6.28 16.43 -18.91
C PRO A 88 -6.09 17.87 -19.38
N LEU A 89 -6.48 18.84 -18.54
CA LEU A 89 -6.39 20.27 -18.79
C LEU A 89 -5.46 20.98 -17.78
N GLY A 90 -4.58 20.22 -17.12
CA GLY A 90 -3.61 20.71 -16.16
C GLY A 90 -4.08 20.51 -14.72
N GLU A 91 -4.89 21.44 -14.21
CA GLU A 91 -5.21 21.50 -12.78
C GLU A 91 -6.12 20.35 -12.31
N ALA A 92 -5.72 19.73 -11.20
CA ALA A 92 -6.45 18.73 -10.47
C ALA A 92 -6.14 18.86 -8.98
N TRP A 93 -7.12 18.62 -8.11
CA TRP A 93 -6.92 18.68 -6.65
C TRP A 93 -7.60 17.53 -5.93
N LEU A 94 -6.91 16.99 -4.93
CA LEU A 94 -7.45 15.95 -4.07
C LEU A 94 -8.61 16.54 -3.23
N LEU A 95 -9.73 15.82 -3.18
CA LEU A 95 -10.82 16.21 -2.28
C LEU A 95 -10.45 15.94 -0.81
N PRO A 96 -10.97 16.73 0.14
CA PRO A 96 -10.81 16.44 1.57
C PRO A 96 -11.28 15.04 1.92
N ARG A 97 -10.63 14.38 2.88
CA ARG A 97 -10.90 12.97 3.21
C ARG A 97 -12.35 12.70 3.62
N VAL A 98 -12.96 13.63 4.37
CA VAL A 98 -14.38 13.57 4.75
C VAL A 98 -15.30 13.60 3.52
N GLU A 99 -14.95 14.43 2.53
CA GLU A 99 -15.74 14.61 1.31
C GLU A 99 -15.60 13.41 0.35
N ILE A 100 -14.44 12.74 0.38
CA ILE A 100 -14.27 11.40 -0.22
C ILE A 100 -15.15 10.38 0.52
N GLY A 101 -15.06 10.33 1.85
CA GLY A 101 -15.84 9.41 2.69
C GLY A 101 -17.34 9.54 2.44
N ARG A 102 -17.87 10.76 2.29
CA ARG A 102 -19.28 11.04 1.97
C ARG A 102 -19.69 10.44 0.62
N ARG A 103 -18.87 10.61 -0.44
CA ARG A 103 -19.16 10.02 -1.76
C ARG A 103 -19.12 8.50 -1.74
N GLN A 104 -18.15 7.93 -1.03
CA GLN A 104 -18.08 6.49 -0.85
C GLN A 104 -19.27 5.97 -0.04
N ALA A 105 -19.73 6.71 0.98
CA ALA A 105 -20.89 6.36 1.78
C ALA A 105 -22.19 6.36 0.95
N LEU A 106 -22.37 7.35 0.08
CA LEU A 106 -23.50 7.39 -0.85
C LEU A 106 -23.48 6.23 -1.86
N TYR A 107 -22.29 5.82 -2.30
CA TYR A 107 -22.13 4.62 -3.12
C TYR A 107 -22.55 3.35 -2.36
N ILE A 108 -22.10 3.18 -1.10
CA ILE A 108 -22.53 2.05 -0.25
C ILE A 108 -24.03 2.09 0.01
N ALA A 109 -24.61 3.27 0.25
CA ALA A 109 -26.05 3.42 0.42
C ALA A 109 -26.84 3.03 -0.84
N THR A 110 -26.32 3.34 -2.03
CA THR A 110 -26.92 2.93 -3.30
C THR A 110 -26.91 1.41 -3.46
N LEU A 111 -25.80 0.74 -3.11
CA LEU A 111 -25.73 -0.72 -3.10
C LEU A 111 -26.69 -1.33 -2.08
N SER A 112 -26.76 -0.75 -0.87
CA SER A 112 -27.65 -1.21 0.21
C SER A 112 -29.12 -1.14 -0.22
N GLN A 113 -29.51 -0.03 -0.86
CA GLN A 113 -30.85 0.15 -1.39
C GLN A 113 -31.17 -0.84 -2.52
N ALA A 114 -30.22 -1.11 -3.41
CA ALA A 114 -30.37 -2.14 -4.44
C ALA A 114 -30.54 -3.55 -3.85
N CYS A 115 -29.96 -3.80 -2.67
CA CYS A 115 -30.17 -5.01 -1.88
C CYS A 115 -31.49 -5.03 -1.10
N GLY A 116 -32.30 -3.97 -1.17
CA GLY A 116 -33.58 -3.84 -0.47
C GLY A 116 -33.48 -3.37 0.98
N HIS A 117 -32.36 -2.77 1.38
CA HIS A 117 -32.19 -2.17 2.70
C HIS A 117 -32.06 -0.65 2.59
N GLU A 118 -32.96 0.09 3.23
CA GLU A 118 -32.91 1.56 3.22
C GLU A 118 -31.90 2.07 4.26
N VAL A 119 -31.08 3.03 3.86
CA VAL A 119 -30.08 3.66 4.74
C VAL A 119 -30.65 4.93 5.35
N SER A 120 -30.73 4.98 6.67
CA SER A 120 -31.15 6.18 7.41
C SER A 120 -30.09 7.30 7.32
N ASP A 121 -30.50 8.55 7.56
CA ASP A 121 -29.55 9.68 7.61
C ASP A 121 -28.45 9.48 8.66
N GLY A 122 -28.83 8.93 9.83
CA GLY A 122 -27.88 8.63 10.91
C GLY A 122 -26.87 7.54 10.53
N LEU A 123 -27.34 6.50 9.83
CA LEU A 123 -26.47 5.45 9.30
C LEU A 123 -25.54 5.98 8.20
N LEU A 124 -26.02 6.87 7.33
CA LEU A 124 -25.20 7.50 6.29
C LEU A 124 -24.07 8.35 6.89
N GLU A 125 -24.34 9.11 7.94
CA GLU A 125 -23.31 9.87 8.68
C GLU A 125 -22.30 8.94 9.37
N LEU A 126 -22.76 7.82 9.97
CA LEU A 126 -21.86 6.81 10.53
C LEU A 126 -20.94 6.21 9.44
N ILE A 127 -21.50 5.79 8.29
CA ILE A 127 -20.72 5.25 7.18
C ILE A 127 -19.74 6.31 6.66
N THR A 128 -20.16 7.56 6.55
CA THR A 128 -19.29 8.67 6.14
C THR A 128 -18.08 8.81 7.07
N ALA A 129 -18.29 8.75 8.39
CA ALA A 129 -17.22 8.80 9.38
C ALA A 129 -16.30 7.56 9.31
N ILE A 130 -16.87 6.35 9.19
CA ILE A 130 -16.12 5.09 8.98
C ILE A 130 -15.20 5.21 7.75
N LEU A 131 -15.75 5.69 6.64
CA LEU A 131 -15.04 5.81 5.38
C LEU A 131 -14.07 6.98 5.36
N GLY A 132 -14.29 8.04 6.14
CA GLY A 132 -13.37 9.17 6.32
C GLY A 132 -12.22 8.91 7.29
N PHE A 133 -12.33 7.91 8.17
CA PHE A 133 -11.37 7.65 9.24
C PHE A 133 -9.93 7.40 8.74
N THR A 134 -8.93 8.10 9.27
CA THR A 134 -7.51 7.92 8.87
C THR A 134 -6.72 7.00 9.80
N GLY A 135 -7.22 6.82 11.03
CA GLY A 135 -6.66 5.98 12.09
C GLY A 135 -5.16 6.12 12.38
N GLU A 136 -4.64 7.34 12.21
CA GLU A 136 -3.26 7.71 12.56
C GLU A 136 -2.91 7.31 14.01
N TRP A 137 -3.88 7.40 14.93
CA TRP A 137 -3.69 7.07 16.35
C TRP A 137 -3.33 5.59 16.57
N PHE A 138 -3.97 4.68 15.82
CA PHE A 138 -3.70 3.25 15.88
C PHE A 138 -2.45 2.88 15.06
N ALA A 139 -2.18 3.58 13.96
CA ALA A 139 -0.98 3.39 13.15
C ALA A 139 0.31 3.75 13.91
N GLU A 140 0.25 4.73 14.82
CA GLU A 140 1.39 5.14 15.64
C GLU A 140 1.52 4.36 16.96
N GLY A 141 0.57 3.48 17.29
CA GLY A 141 0.55 2.74 18.55
C GLY A 141 0.36 3.64 19.77
N ARG A 142 -0.29 4.80 19.59
CA ARG A 142 -0.57 5.76 20.68
C ARG A 142 -1.63 5.25 21.65
N VAL A 143 -2.44 4.30 21.22
CA VAL A 143 -3.52 3.70 22.02
C VAL A 143 -3.47 2.19 21.87
N ALA A 144 -3.59 1.47 22.98
CA ALA A 144 -3.48 0.01 23.02
C ALA A 144 -4.82 -0.70 22.70
N ASP A 145 -5.95 -0.11 23.09
CA ASP A 145 -7.28 -0.69 22.92
C ASP A 145 -8.40 0.33 22.62
N LEU A 146 -9.60 -0.17 22.31
CA LEU A 146 -10.75 0.66 21.96
C LEU A 146 -11.21 1.53 23.13
N GLU A 147 -11.14 1.04 24.36
CA GLU A 147 -11.59 1.74 25.55
C GLU A 147 -10.72 2.93 25.88
N GLU A 148 -9.40 2.76 25.85
CA GLU A 148 -8.49 3.88 26.02
C GLU A 148 -8.74 4.95 24.95
N TYR A 149 -9.04 4.53 23.71
CA TYR A 149 -9.37 5.45 22.63
C TYR A 149 -10.67 6.21 22.89
N LEU A 150 -11.73 5.51 23.29
CA LEU A 150 -13.03 6.11 23.60
C LEU A 150 -12.99 6.98 24.86
N ASP A 151 -12.26 6.57 25.89
CA ASP A 151 -12.07 7.32 27.14
C ASP A 151 -11.34 8.66 26.88
N VAL A 152 -10.44 8.71 25.89
CA VAL A 152 -9.74 9.94 25.48
C VAL A 152 -10.57 10.78 24.51
N GLY A 153 -11.27 10.13 23.58
CA GLY A 153 -11.99 10.81 22.49
C GLY A 153 -13.37 11.36 22.88
N LEU A 154 -13.99 10.83 23.93
CA LEU A 154 -15.30 11.27 24.41
C LEU A 154 -15.16 12.18 25.62
N ASP A 155 -15.90 13.30 25.64
CA ASP A 155 -15.92 14.24 26.76
C ASP A 155 -16.35 13.60 28.09
N ASN A 156 -17.14 12.53 28.03
CA ASN A 156 -17.54 11.73 29.17
C ASN A 156 -17.18 10.26 28.94
N ARG A 157 -16.63 9.65 29.99
CA ARG A 157 -16.32 8.23 29.98
C ARG A 157 -17.59 7.39 29.75
N PRO A 158 -17.65 6.56 28.70
CA PRO A 158 -18.83 5.76 28.41
C PRO A 158 -19.04 4.69 29.48
N SER A 159 -20.30 4.31 29.71
CA SER A 159 -20.64 3.23 30.62
C SER A 159 -20.05 1.89 30.14
N ARG A 160 -19.67 1.02 31.09
CA ARG A 160 -19.12 -0.31 30.77
C ARG A 160 -20.09 -1.18 29.97
N GLU A 161 -21.39 -0.99 30.19
CA GLU A 161 -22.43 -1.72 29.47
C GLU A 161 -22.46 -1.31 28.00
N SER A 162 -22.47 0.00 27.70
CA SER A 162 -22.44 0.51 26.33
C SER A 162 -21.17 0.08 25.59
N VAL A 163 -20.01 0.18 26.22
CA VAL A 163 -18.74 -0.29 25.63
C VAL A 163 -18.79 -1.78 25.29
N ALA A 164 -19.36 -2.61 26.17
CA ALA A 164 -19.52 -4.05 25.92
C ALA A 164 -20.46 -4.32 24.74
N GLN A 165 -21.55 -3.55 24.62
CA GLN A 165 -22.48 -3.65 23.49
C GLN A 165 -21.81 -3.24 22.18
N TRP A 166 -21.06 -2.13 22.16
CA TRP A 166 -20.36 -1.65 20.97
C TRP A 166 -19.29 -2.63 20.50
N ARG A 167 -18.57 -3.27 21.44
CA ARG A 167 -17.64 -4.37 21.14
C ARG A 167 -18.35 -5.56 20.51
N ALA A 168 -19.47 -6.00 21.08
CA ALA A 168 -20.25 -7.11 20.52
C ALA A 168 -20.74 -6.81 19.09
N ILE A 169 -21.15 -5.56 18.82
CA ILE A 169 -21.50 -5.11 17.46
C ILE A 169 -20.28 -5.18 16.53
N GLY A 170 -19.12 -4.69 16.96
CA GLY A 170 -17.89 -4.76 16.16
C GLY A 170 -17.44 -6.20 15.90
N ASP A 171 -17.59 -7.11 16.86
CA ASP A 171 -17.26 -8.52 16.66
C ASP A 171 -18.18 -9.16 15.60
N ALA A 172 -19.48 -8.87 15.62
CA ALA A 172 -20.42 -9.32 14.58
C ALA A 172 -20.08 -8.74 13.19
N CYS A 173 -19.78 -7.44 13.10
CA CYS A 173 -19.37 -6.81 11.85
C CYS A 173 -18.07 -7.42 11.31
N ARG A 174 -17.12 -7.75 12.20
CA ARG A 174 -15.87 -8.42 11.85
C ARG A 174 -16.11 -9.82 11.30
N GLU A 175 -17.01 -10.61 11.89
CA GLU A 175 -17.32 -11.95 11.39
C GLU A 175 -17.80 -11.92 9.92
N ILE A 176 -18.56 -10.90 9.55
CA ILE A 176 -19.08 -10.69 8.19
C ILE A 176 -17.99 -10.17 7.24
N LEU A 177 -17.22 -9.14 7.65
CA LEU A 177 -16.30 -8.43 6.74
C LEU A 177 -14.90 -9.04 6.65
N ARG A 178 -14.42 -9.69 7.73
CA ARG A 178 -13.05 -10.25 7.79
C ARG A 178 -12.75 -11.26 6.67
N PRO A 179 -13.66 -12.19 6.32
CA PRO A 179 -13.40 -13.15 5.23
C PRO A 179 -13.19 -12.50 3.86
N ARG A 180 -13.74 -11.30 3.67
CA ARG A 180 -13.69 -10.53 2.41
C ARG A 180 -12.48 -9.59 2.32
N LEU A 181 -11.72 -9.47 3.41
CA LEU A 181 -10.49 -8.68 3.43
C LEU A 181 -9.30 -9.47 2.86
N ASP A 182 -8.67 -8.90 1.83
CA ASP A 182 -7.42 -9.40 1.25
C ASP A 182 -6.29 -9.61 2.29
N ALA A 183 -6.17 -8.68 3.24
CA ALA A 183 -5.23 -8.73 4.34
C ALA A 183 -5.64 -7.72 5.41
N PHE A 184 -5.61 -8.11 6.68
CA PHE A 184 -5.83 -7.17 7.79
C PHE A 184 -4.56 -6.39 8.13
N ASP A 185 -4.65 -5.06 8.26
CA ASP A 185 -3.57 -4.22 8.76
C ASP A 185 -3.97 -3.47 10.05
N ARG A 186 -3.71 -4.11 11.20
CA ARG A 186 -3.88 -3.61 12.58
C ARG A 186 -5.31 -3.28 13.03
N TYR A 187 -6.05 -2.44 12.30
CA TYR A 187 -7.40 -1.98 12.64
C TYR A 187 -8.23 -1.75 11.37
N SER A 188 -9.56 -1.77 11.51
CA SER A 188 -10.49 -1.52 10.40
C SER A 188 -11.74 -0.84 10.94
N ALA A 189 -12.03 0.38 10.47
CA ALA A 189 -13.24 1.11 10.86
C ALA A 189 -14.53 0.40 10.42
N PRO A 190 -14.61 -0.18 9.21
CA PRO A 190 -15.77 -0.97 8.80
C PRO A 190 -16.05 -2.18 9.70
N GLU A 191 -15.01 -2.84 10.22
CA GLU A 191 -15.18 -3.97 11.15
C GLU A 191 -15.46 -3.55 12.58
N ASN A 192 -14.97 -2.38 13.01
CA ASN A 192 -15.19 -1.87 14.35
C ASN A 192 -15.72 -0.42 14.29
N PRO A 193 -17.00 -0.23 13.96
CA PRO A 193 -17.58 1.09 13.72
C PRO A 193 -17.60 1.98 14.98
N ALA A 194 -17.40 1.42 16.17
CA ALA A 194 -17.31 2.20 17.41
C ALA A 194 -16.12 3.19 17.42
N ILE A 195 -15.07 2.96 16.62
CA ILE A 195 -13.88 3.84 16.61
C ILE A 195 -14.15 5.24 16.04
N VAL A 196 -15.30 5.46 15.38
CA VAL A 196 -15.66 6.79 14.87
C VAL A 196 -16.66 7.52 15.77
N LEU A 197 -17.07 6.92 16.89
CA LEU A 197 -17.99 7.56 17.83
C LEU A 197 -17.48 8.92 18.34
N PRO A 198 -16.19 9.11 18.71
CA PRO A 198 -15.70 10.42 19.13
C PRO A 198 -16.01 11.54 18.13
N GLU A 199 -15.83 11.26 16.83
CA GLU A 199 -16.14 12.21 15.76
C GLU A 199 -17.64 12.48 15.65
N LEU A 200 -18.46 11.43 15.74
CA LEU A 200 -19.92 11.57 15.68
C LEU A 200 -20.51 12.33 16.88
N PHE A 201 -19.94 12.16 18.07
CA PHE A 201 -20.30 12.95 19.25
C PHE A 201 -19.87 14.41 19.11
N ALA A 202 -18.63 14.65 18.65
CA ALA A 202 -18.09 16.00 18.45
C ALA A 202 -18.91 16.81 17.42
N ASN A 203 -19.38 16.14 16.36
CA ASN A 203 -20.20 16.74 15.31
C ASN A 203 -21.70 16.80 15.65
N GLY A 204 -22.12 16.27 16.81
CA GLY A 204 -23.51 16.29 17.27
C GLY A 204 -24.44 15.34 16.52
N VAL A 205 -23.92 14.37 15.76
CA VAL A 205 -24.71 13.34 15.06
C VAL A 205 -25.35 12.39 16.08
N VAL A 206 -24.61 12.04 17.12
CA VAL A 206 -25.14 11.34 18.30
C VAL A 206 -24.82 12.14 19.56
N SER A 207 -25.77 12.18 20.50
CA SER A 207 -25.61 12.92 21.76
C SER A 207 -25.71 12.05 23.00
N THR A 208 -26.05 10.76 22.84
CA THR A 208 -26.25 9.82 23.95
C THR A 208 -25.68 8.45 23.61
N GLU A 209 -25.30 7.68 24.63
CA GLU A 209 -24.83 6.30 24.45
C GLU A 209 -25.90 5.42 23.79
N ALA A 210 -27.17 5.60 24.14
CA ALA A 210 -28.29 4.86 23.54
C ALA A 210 -28.43 5.16 22.04
N GLY A 211 -28.27 6.43 21.64
CA GLY A 211 -28.26 6.83 20.22
C GLY A 211 -27.08 6.23 19.47
N ALA A 212 -25.89 6.23 20.06
CA ALA A 212 -24.71 5.57 19.49
C ALA A 212 -24.94 4.06 19.30
N THR A 213 -25.46 3.36 20.32
CA THR A 213 -25.80 1.94 20.21
C THR A 213 -26.83 1.67 19.11
N ALA A 214 -27.85 2.52 18.97
CA ALA A 214 -28.87 2.36 17.94
C ALA A 214 -28.29 2.46 16.52
N VAL A 215 -27.50 3.51 16.23
CA VAL A 215 -26.90 3.72 14.91
C VAL A 215 -25.86 2.64 14.57
N LEU A 216 -25.06 2.20 15.55
CA LEU A 216 -24.17 1.05 15.38
C LEU A 216 -24.95 -0.26 15.11
N GLY A 217 -26.11 -0.41 15.75
CA GLY A 217 -27.03 -1.53 15.53
C GLY A 217 -27.63 -1.53 14.13
N GLU A 218 -28.00 -0.35 13.60
CA GLU A 218 -28.44 -0.19 12.20
C GLU A 218 -27.35 -0.60 11.21
N TYR A 219 -26.10 -0.20 11.45
CA TYR A 219 -24.96 -0.61 10.63
C TYR A 219 -24.76 -2.13 10.65
N ARG A 220 -24.86 -2.77 11.82
CA ARG A 220 -24.80 -4.23 11.93
C ARG A 220 -25.94 -4.90 11.14
N ALA A 221 -27.17 -4.41 11.29
CA ALA A 221 -28.33 -4.96 10.60
C ALA A 221 -28.21 -4.85 9.07
N MET A 222 -27.65 -3.75 8.56
CA MET A 222 -27.33 -3.58 7.14
C MET A 222 -26.35 -4.66 6.65
N LEU A 223 -25.30 -4.95 7.42
CA LEU A 223 -24.33 -5.99 7.08
C LEU A 223 -24.93 -7.40 7.16
N GLU A 224 -25.71 -7.69 8.20
CA GLU A 224 -26.41 -8.97 8.36
C GLU A 224 -27.37 -9.21 7.19
N HIS A 225 -28.14 -8.21 6.79
CA HIS A 225 -29.05 -8.29 5.63
C HIS A 225 -28.29 -8.54 4.31
N ALA A 226 -27.15 -7.87 4.11
CA ALA A 226 -26.32 -8.10 2.93
C ALA A 226 -25.71 -9.51 2.94
N GLU A 227 -25.24 -10.00 4.09
CA GLU A 227 -24.69 -11.36 4.23
C GLU A 227 -25.73 -12.44 3.94
N GLU A 228 -26.96 -12.28 4.42
CA GLU A 228 -28.06 -13.21 4.17
C GLU A 228 -28.46 -13.29 2.69
N ARG A 229 -28.23 -12.21 1.94
CA ARG A 229 -28.59 -12.10 0.53
C ARG A 229 -27.45 -12.45 -0.43
N ALA A 230 -26.21 -12.25 0.00
CA ALA A 230 -25.03 -12.49 -0.81
C ALA A 230 -24.97 -13.93 -1.32
N ASP A 231 -24.86 -14.09 -2.63
CA ASP A 231 -24.63 -15.37 -3.28
C ASP A 231 -23.24 -15.35 -3.93
N ASP A 232 -22.31 -16.15 -3.38
CA ASP A 232 -20.94 -16.22 -3.88
C ASP A 232 -20.86 -16.81 -5.32
N GLU A 233 -21.92 -17.45 -5.82
CA GLU A 233 -21.96 -18.00 -7.19
C GLU A 233 -22.33 -16.95 -8.26
N THR A 234 -23.04 -15.89 -7.87
CA THR A 234 -23.46 -14.81 -8.80
C THR A 234 -23.12 -13.44 -8.24
N PRO A 235 -22.23 -12.66 -8.89
CA PRO A 235 -21.94 -11.30 -8.45
C PRO A 235 -23.22 -10.47 -8.40
N ASP A 236 -23.62 -10.05 -7.20
CA ASP A 236 -24.79 -9.22 -6.94
C ASP A 236 -24.39 -7.98 -6.13
N GLU A 237 -25.34 -7.06 -5.95
CA GLU A 237 -25.09 -5.82 -5.23
C GLU A 237 -24.75 -6.04 -3.75
N ALA A 238 -25.13 -7.18 -3.16
CA ALA A 238 -24.85 -7.51 -1.76
C ALA A 238 -23.39 -7.93 -1.59
N VAL A 239 -22.87 -8.77 -2.50
CA VAL A 239 -21.44 -9.10 -2.57
C VAL A 239 -20.63 -7.83 -2.81
N ASP A 240 -21.03 -6.97 -3.75
CA ASP A 240 -20.34 -5.70 -4.04
C ASP A 240 -20.33 -4.76 -2.83
N LEU A 241 -21.43 -4.69 -2.05
CA LEU A 241 -21.50 -3.90 -0.82
C LEU A 241 -20.48 -4.39 0.21
N LEU A 242 -20.48 -5.69 0.48
CA LEU A 242 -19.62 -6.28 1.51
C LEU A 242 -18.15 -6.22 1.11
N VAL A 243 -17.84 -6.51 -0.16
CA VAL A 243 -16.48 -6.43 -0.70
C VAL A 243 -15.99 -4.98 -0.71
N SER A 244 -16.82 -4.02 -1.13
CA SER A 244 -16.44 -2.60 -1.13
C SER A 244 -16.18 -2.08 0.28
N LEU A 245 -17.06 -2.39 1.25
CA LEU A 245 -16.86 -2.00 2.65
C LEU A 245 -15.61 -2.66 3.26
N ALA A 246 -15.39 -3.94 2.98
CA ALA A 246 -14.16 -4.61 3.39
C ALA A 246 -12.94 -3.93 2.78
N ASP A 247 -12.95 -3.66 1.47
CA ASP A 247 -11.82 -3.01 0.78
C ASP A 247 -11.49 -1.64 1.38
N TYR A 248 -12.54 -0.85 1.66
CA TYR A 248 -12.39 0.43 2.32
C TYR A 248 -11.83 0.32 3.74
N GLY A 249 -11.77 -0.86 4.36
CA GLY A 249 -11.09 -1.05 5.64
C GLY A 249 -9.59 -0.76 5.57
N ASN A 250 -8.94 -1.09 4.44
CA ASN A 250 -7.49 -0.90 4.26
C ASN A 250 -7.14 0.20 3.26
N ASP A 251 -7.99 0.39 2.26
CA ASP A 251 -7.76 1.29 1.14
C ASP A 251 -8.86 2.36 1.11
N PHE A 252 -8.71 3.35 0.24
CA PHE A 252 -9.74 4.30 -0.09
C PHE A 252 -9.61 4.75 -1.54
N ASP A 253 -10.68 5.31 -2.06
CA ASP A 253 -10.71 5.89 -3.39
C ASP A 253 -10.09 7.27 -3.40
N LEU A 254 -8.99 7.42 -4.12
CA LEU A 254 -8.43 8.74 -4.41
C LEU A 254 -9.40 9.49 -5.34
N ILE A 255 -10.26 10.35 -4.78
CA ILE A 255 -11.22 11.15 -5.55
C ILE A 255 -10.71 12.58 -5.69
N VAL A 256 -10.69 13.06 -6.93
CA VAL A 256 -10.00 14.27 -7.33
C VAL A 256 -10.94 15.15 -8.14
N GLY A 257 -10.98 16.44 -7.82
CA GLY A 257 -11.68 17.45 -8.61
C GLY A 257 -10.83 17.87 -9.80
N MET A 258 -11.38 17.80 -11.01
CA MET A 258 -10.69 18.27 -12.21
C MET A 258 -11.67 18.59 -13.35
N ARG A 259 -11.25 19.48 -14.25
CA ARG A 259 -12.00 19.81 -15.48
C ARG A 259 -11.69 18.76 -16.54
N VAL A 260 -12.72 18.14 -17.11
CA VAL A 260 -12.60 17.06 -18.11
C VAL A 260 -13.42 17.34 -19.36
N PRO A 261 -12.97 16.90 -20.56
CA PRO A 261 -13.80 16.90 -21.75
C PRO A 261 -14.88 15.81 -21.65
N LEU A 262 -16.09 16.09 -22.14
CA LEU A 262 -17.22 15.15 -22.07
C LEU A 262 -17.24 14.14 -23.23
N ASP A 263 -16.77 14.56 -24.40
CA ASP A 263 -16.91 13.81 -25.67
C ASP A 263 -15.61 13.18 -26.18
N GLU A 264 -14.48 13.50 -25.56
CA GLU A 264 -13.17 13.07 -26.01
C GLU A 264 -12.50 12.19 -24.94
N PRO A 265 -11.75 11.14 -25.33
CA PRO A 265 -10.97 10.38 -24.39
C PRO A 265 -9.84 11.24 -23.82
N PHE A 266 -9.46 10.99 -22.58
CA PHE A 266 -8.46 11.80 -21.91
C PHE A 266 -7.61 11.00 -20.91
N LEU A 267 -6.57 11.63 -20.37
CA LEU A 267 -5.61 11.03 -19.46
C LEU A 267 -5.60 11.77 -18.13
N ILE A 268 -5.54 10.99 -17.04
CA ILE A 268 -5.26 11.46 -15.69
C ILE A 268 -3.94 10.83 -15.27
N LYS A 269 -3.02 11.61 -14.74
CA LYS A 269 -1.75 11.09 -14.20
C LYS A 269 -1.66 11.43 -12.73
N TYR A 270 -1.16 10.50 -11.93
CA TYR A 270 -0.77 10.82 -10.56
C TYR A 270 0.54 10.12 -10.20
N SER A 271 1.23 10.67 -9.22
CA SER A 271 2.37 10.01 -8.59
C SER A 271 2.33 10.14 -7.08
N GLU A 272 2.88 9.14 -6.40
CA GLU A 272 3.02 9.12 -4.94
C GLU A 272 4.28 8.34 -4.58
N ARG A 273 4.83 8.61 -3.40
CA ARG A 273 5.89 7.81 -2.79
C ARG A 273 5.28 6.87 -1.77
N ARG A 274 5.59 5.59 -1.89
CA ARG A 274 5.15 4.53 -0.96
C ARG A 274 6.30 3.95 -0.18
N ASP A 275 5.99 3.50 1.02
CA ASP A 275 6.93 2.76 1.84
C ASP A 275 7.33 1.43 1.21
N LEU A 276 8.61 1.11 1.37
CA LEU A 276 9.22 -0.11 0.90
C LEU A 276 9.97 -0.76 2.06
N ARG A 277 9.56 -1.97 2.45
CA ARG A 277 10.28 -2.74 3.47
C ARG A 277 11.10 -3.84 2.82
N LEU A 278 12.41 -3.64 2.78
CA LEU A 278 13.37 -4.65 2.33
C LEU A 278 13.92 -5.44 3.52
N SER A 279 13.86 -6.77 3.41
CA SER A 279 14.50 -7.66 4.38
C SER A 279 16.01 -7.45 4.37
N LEU A 280 16.59 -7.27 5.56
CA LEU A 280 18.03 -7.01 5.75
C LEU A 280 18.92 -8.09 5.13
N LEU A 281 18.53 -9.35 5.25
CA LEU A 281 19.36 -10.49 4.88
C LEU A 281 19.19 -10.91 3.42
N ARG A 282 17.98 -10.82 2.88
CA ARG A 282 17.66 -11.35 1.55
C ARG A 282 17.47 -10.26 0.50
N GLY A 283 17.27 -9.00 0.89
CA GLY A 283 16.89 -7.92 -0.02
C GLY A 283 15.51 -8.16 -0.64
N SER A 284 14.65 -8.91 0.04
CA SER A 284 13.29 -9.22 -0.42
C SER A 284 12.32 -8.14 0.04
N GLY A 285 11.41 -7.74 -0.85
CA GLY A 285 10.33 -6.81 -0.54
C GLY A 285 9.04 -7.21 -1.23
N SER A 286 7.98 -6.47 -0.91
CA SER A 286 6.70 -6.60 -1.59
C SER A 286 6.02 -5.26 -1.79
N GLN A 287 5.16 -5.18 -2.79
CA GLN A 287 4.27 -4.06 -3.08
C GLN A 287 2.90 -4.59 -3.48
N LYS A 288 1.82 -3.95 -3.03
CA LYS A 288 0.45 -4.28 -3.45
C LYS A 288 0.07 -3.44 -4.66
N LEU A 289 -0.67 -4.03 -5.59
CA LEU A 289 -1.13 -3.40 -6.82
C LEU A 289 -2.54 -3.86 -7.18
N VAL A 290 -3.38 -2.97 -7.69
CA VAL A 290 -4.68 -3.30 -8.26
C VAL A 290 -4.55 -3.46 -9.77
N ILE A 291 -5.07 -4.58 -10.30
CA ILE A 291 -4.95 -4.96 -11.72
C ILE A 291 -6.29 -5.20 -12.42
N ALA A 292 -7.42 -5.02 -11.73
CA ALA A 292 -8.75 -5.15 -12.33
C ALA A 292 -9.62 -3.89 -12.26
N ASP A 293 -9.02 -2.72 -12.04
CA ASP A 293 -9.77 -1.46 -11.91
C ASP A 293 -9.87 -0.65 -13.22
N ALA A 294 -9.47 -1.23 -14.35
CA ALA A 294 -9.71 -0.74 -15.70
C ALA A 294 -9.84 -1.93 -16.65
N GLN A 295 -10.38 -1.74 -17.86
CA GLN A 295 -10.52 -2.83 -18.84
C GLN A 295 -9.19 -3.52 -19.13
N THR A 296 -8.09 -2.76 -19.16
CA THR A 296 -6.74 -3.31 -19.24
C THR A 296 -5.78 -2.62 -18.28
N ASN A 297 -4.91 -3.40 -17.64
CA ASN A 297 -3.91 -2.91 -16.69
C ASN A 297 -2.52 -3.31 -17.17
N HIS A 298 -1.62 -2.34 -17.21
CA HIS A 298 -0.21 -2.55 -17.53
C HIS A 298 0.59 -2.03 -16.36
N PHE A 299 1.58 -2.79 -15.91
CA PHE A 299 2.49 -2.27 -14.91
C PHE A 299 3.94 -2.62 -15.20
N THR A 300 4.83 -1.73 -14.79
CA THR A 300 6.26 -1.94 -14.87
C THR A 300 6.90 -1.76 -13.51
N PHE A 301 7.61 -2.76 -13.03
CA PHE A 301 8.46 -2.68 -11.85
C PHE A 301 9.90 -2.40 -12.30
N LYS A 302 10.54 -1.36 -11.77
CA LYS A 302 11.89 -0.92 -12.14
C LYS A 302 12.75 -0.65 -10.90
N VAL A 303 14.06 -0.80 -11.08
CA VAL A 303 15.09 -0.39 -10.11
C VAL A 303 16.00 0.63 -10.79
N THR A 304 16.20 1.80 -10.19
CA THR A 304 17.00 2.89 -10.82
C THR A 304 18.48 2.78 -10.51
N ASP A 305 18.85 2.09 -9.44
CA ASP A 305 20.25 1.91 -9.07
C ASP A 305 20.99 1.02 -10.09
N PRO A 306 22.01 1.54 -10.80
CA PRO A 306 22.74 0.82 -11.84
C PRO A 306 23.51 -0.40 -11.31
N ASN A 307 23.78 -0.46 -10.00
CA ASN A 307 24.50 -1.55 -9.36
C ASN A 307 23.57 -2.66 -8.85
N VAL A 308 22.25 -2.45 -8.92
CA VAL A 308 21.24 -3.38 -8.40
C VAL A 308 20.48 -4.02 -9.56
N ARG A 309 20.11 -5.30 -9.37
CA ARG A 309 19.29 -6.08 -10.27
C ARG A 309 18.14 -6.76 -9.53
N ILE A 310 17.11 -7.07 -10.28
CA ILE A 310 15.99 -7.91 -9.85
C ILE A 310 16.43 -9.37 -10.00
N SER A 311 16.63 -10.04 -8.86
CA SER A 311 17.08 -11.44 -8.80
C SER A 311 15.93 -12.44 -8.73
N HIS A 312 14.77 -12.02 -8.22
CA HIS A 312 13.54 -12.78 -8.20
C HIS A 312 12.37 -11.80 -8.30
N PHE A 313 11.31 -12.20 -8.98
CA PHE A 313 10.08 -11.45 -9.13
C PHE A 313 8.91 -12.42 -9.31
N ALA A 314 7.80 -12.17 -8.62
CA ALA A 314 6.57 -12.93 -8.78
C ALA A 314 5.36 -12.07 -8.41
N ALA A 315 4.32 -12.13 -9.24
CA ALA A 315 2.99 -11.63 -8.92
C ALA A 315 2.20 -12.74 -8.21
N ARG A 316 1.69 -12.44 -7.02
CA ARG A 316 0.95 -13.41 -6.19
C ARG A 316 -0.40 -12.85 -5.77
N GLN A 317 -1.34 -13.74 -5.49
CA GLN A 317 -2.58 -13.38 -4.80
C GLN A 317 -2.26 -12.81 -3.41
N VAL A 318 -3.07 -11.84 -2.96
CA VAL A 318 -2.83 -11.16 -1.67
C VAL A 318 -3.13 -12.10 -0.50
N ALA A 319 -4.22 -12.88 -0.58
CA ALA A 319 -4.68 -13.78 0.48
C ALA A 319 -3.90 -15.11 0.54
N SER A 320 -3.66 -15.78 -0.60
CA SER A 320 -3.26 -17.20 -0.63
C SER A 320 -1.77 -17.45 -0.91
N ASN A 321 -0.97 -16.42 -1.23
CA ASN A 321 0.40 -16.54 -1.77
C ASN A 321 0.53 -17.39 -3.05
N ALA A 322 -0.57 -17.86 -3.65
CA ALA A 322 -0.58 -18.50 -4.97
C ALA A 322 -0.18 -17.50 -6.06
N TYR A 323 0.15 -17.98 -7.26
CA TYR A 323 0.39 -17.09 -8.39
C TYR A 323 -0.91 -16.36 -8.76
N ALA A 324 -0.77 -15.08 -9.08
CA ALA A 324 -1.91 -14.28 -9.48
C ALA A 324 -2.45 -14.71 -10.84
N TYR A 325 -3.77 -14.82 -10.96
CA TYR A 325 -4.46 -15.06 -12.22
C TYR A 325 -4.59 -13.76 -13.03
N GLY A 326 -4.45 -13.86 -14.35
CA GLY A 326 -4.57 -12.73 -15.28
C GLY A 326 -3.39 -11.75 -15.34
N ALA A 327 -2.32 -11.96 -14.57
CA ALA A 327 -1.11 -11.12 -14.59
C ALA A 327 0.01 -11.76 -15.45
N PHE A 328 0.11 -11.36 -16.71
CA PHE A 328 1.05 -11.95 -17.68
C PHE A 328 2.33 -11.13 -17.83
N GLN A 329 3.48 -11.71 -17.49
CA GLN A 329 4.77 -11.04 -17.67
C GLN A 329 5.11 -10.96 -19.16
N SER A 330 5.17 -9.74 -19.69
CA SER A 330 5.38 -9.49 -21.13
C SER A 330 6.85 -9.22 -21.48
N ARG A 331 7.62 -8.63 -20.55
CA ARG A 331 9.04 -8.32 -20.77
C ARG A 331 9.85 -8.44 -19.49
N GLU A 332 11.08 -8.93 -19.63
CA GLU A 332 12.07 -9.06 -18.56
C GLU A 332 13.41 -8.46 -18.96
N ASP A 333 14.01 -7.71 -18.03
CA ASP A 333 15.40 -7.26 -18.08
C ASP A 333 16.00 -7.30 -16.66
N GLY A 334 17.32 -7.23 -16.50
CA GLY A 334 17.98 -7.28 -15.19
C GLY A 334 17.47 -6.25 -14.18
N GLN A 335 16.89 -5.14 -14.63
CA GLN A 335 16.40 -4.05 -13.78
C GLN A 335 14.93 -3.70 -13.98
N SER A 336 14.21 -4.40 -14.88
CA SER A 336 12.79 -4.15 -15.11
C SER A 336 11.97 -5.41 -15.33
N ARG A 337 10.70 -5.37 -14.93
CA ARG A 337 9.67 -6.38 -15.22
C ARG A 337 8.43 -5.65 -15.70
N ALA A 338 7.94 -6.00 -16.88
CA ALA A 338 6.68 -5.49 -17.41
C ALA A 338 5.64 -6.59 -17.41
N VAL A 339 4.42 -6.25 -17.00
CA VAL A 339 3.29 -7.16 -16.87
C VAL A 339 2.06 -6.52 -17.50
N TYR A 340 1.26 -7.34 -18.14
CA TYR A 340 0.00 -6.98 -18.78
C TYR A 340 -1.13 -7.85 -18.23
N ALA A 341 -2.25 -7.23 -17.88
CA ALA A 341 -3.44 -7.88 -17.38
C ALA A 341 -4.67 -7.36 -18.15
N HIS A 342 -5.40 -8.27 -18.76
CA HIS A 342 -6.54 -7.97 -19.64
C HIS A 342 -7.67 -9.00 -19.55
N ASP A 343 -7.45 -10.10 -18.85
CA ASP A 343 -8.42 -11.18 -18.69
C ASP A 343 -9.57 -10.69 -17.80
N PRO A 344 -10.86 -10.81 -18.19
CA PRO A 344 -12.00 -10.40 -17.37
C PRO A 344 -11.98 -10.99 -15.96
N ASP A 345 -11.54 -12.24 -15.81
CA ASP A 345 -11.59 -12.99 -14.54
C ASP A 345 -10.32 -12.81 -13.71
N ARG A 346 -9.44 -11.87 -14.08
CA ARG A 346 -8.18 -11.57 -13.37
C ARG A 346 -8.42 -11.21 -11.90
N ASP A 347 -7.44 -11.54 -11.05
CA ASP A 347 -7.49 -11.15 -9.64
C ASP A 347 -7.62 -9.62 -9.51
N TYR A 348 -8.48 -9.12 -8.62
CA TYR A 348 -8.65 -7.68 -8.43
C TYR A 348 -7.34 -7.01 -7.98
N ARG A 349 -6.69 -7.58 -6.97
CA ARG A 349 -5.45 -7.09 -6.37
C ARG A 349 -4.39 -8.19 -6.32
N ILE A 350 -3.13 -7.78 -6.51
CA ILE A 350 -1.97 -8.66 -6.45
C ILE A 350 -0.91 -8.11 -5.48
N ARG A 351 -0.12 -9.02 -4.93
CA ARG A 351 1.12 -8.73 -4.21
C ARG A 351 2.30 -9.05 -5.11
N LEU A 352 3.00 -8.00 -5.54
CA LEU A 352 4.32 -8.14 -6.16
C LEU A 352 5.31 -8.53 -5.08
N THR A 353 5.97 -9.65 -5.24
CA THR A 353 7.07 -10.11 -4.39
C THR A 353 8.34 -10.10 -5.21
N PHE A 354 9.41 -9.52 -4.67
CA PHE A 354 10.65 -9.36 -5.42
C PHE A 354 11.86 -9.49 -4.50
N ARG A 355 13.01 -9.78 -5.10
CA ARG A 355 14.30 -9.83 -4.43
C ARG A 355 15.32 -9.02 -5.19
N LEU A 356 15.90 -8.03 -4.54
CA LEU A 356 16.96 -7.20 -5.07
C LEU A 356 18.32 -7.76 -4.67
N ALA A 357 19.28 -7.68 -5.59
CA ALA A 357 20.65 -8.09 -5.35
C ALA A 357 21.59 -7.17 -6.15
N PHE A 358 22.86 -7.11 -5.75
CA PHE A 358 23.86 -6.48 -6.60
C PHE A 358 24.03 -7.22 -7.93
N LEU A 359 24.56 -6.50 -8.92
CA LEU A 359 25.14 -7.12 -10.11
C LEU A 359 26.12 -8.22 -9.68
N ARG A 360 26.07 -9.37 -10.37
CA ARG A 360 26.87 -10.56 -10.00
C ARG A 360 28.36 -10.22 -9.83
N ARG A 361 28.91 -9.37 -10.70
CA ARG A 361 30.31 -8.89 -10.65
C ARG A 361 30.66 -8.15 -9.36
N LEU A 362 29.74 -7.33 -8.84
CA LEU A 362 29.94 -6.57 -7.61
C LEU A 362 29.68 -7.42 -6.36
N GLN A 363 28.77 -8.38 -6.47
CA GLN A 363 28.38 -9.24 -5.36
C GLN A 363 29.53 -10.18 -4.94
N VAL A 364 30.36 -10.68 -5.87
CA VAL A 364 31.38 -11.70 -5.58
C VAL A 364 32.60 -11.13 -4.85
N ILE A 365 33.01 -9.90 -5.15
CA ILE A 365 34.27 -9.31 -4.63
C ILE A 365 34.32 -9.30 -3.10
N PRO A 366 33.27 -8.84 -2.37
CA PRO A 366 33.29 -8.86 -0.91
C PRO A 366 33.40 -10.28 -0.31
N TYR A 367 32.74 -11.26 -0.90
CA TYR A 367 32.81 -12.64 -0.41
C TYR A 367 34.17 -13.28 -0.68
N LEU A 368 34.77 -12.99 -1.84
CA LEU A 368 36.13 -13.45 -2.14
C LEU A 368 37.15 -12.84 -1.17
N ALA A 369 37.05 -11.53 -0.92
CA ALA A 369 37.86 -10.84 0.08
C ALA A 369 37.68 -11.43 1.48
N PHE A 370 36.43 -11.72 1.88
CA PHE A 370 36.13 -12.39 3.15
C PHE A 370 36.79 -13.78 3.26
N VAL A 371 36.67 -14.61 2.23
CA VAL A 371 37.29 -15.95 2.20
C VAL A 371 38.81 -15.86 2.30
N LEU A 372 39.44 -14.95 1.55
CA LEU A 372 40.88 -14.72 1.62
C LEU A 372 41.33 -14.30 3.02
N LEU A 373 40.59 -13.39 3.66
CA LEU A 373 40.87 -12.97 5.03
C LEU A 373 40.68 -14.10 6.05
N ALA A 374 39.64 -14.91 5.90
CA ALA A 374 39.38 -16.03 6.79
C ALA A 374 40.48 -17.10 6.68
N LEU A 375 40.87 -17.47 5.45
CA LEU A 375 41.97 -18.40 5.19
C LEU A 375 43.30 -17.88 5.73
N LEU A 376 43.57 -16.59 5.54
CA LEU A 376 44.78 -15.97 6.06
C LEU A 376 44.77 -15.93 7.60
N THR A 377 43.64 -15.63 8.23
CA THR A 377 43.50 -15.69 9.69
C THR A 377 43.78 -17.10 10.21
N LEU A 378 43.25 -18.13 9.55
CA LEU A 378 43.53 -19.53 9.88
C LEU A 378 45.01 -19.89 9.71
N ALA A 379 45.64 -19.44 8.61
CA ALA A 379 47.06 -19.64 8.38
C ALA A 379 47.93 -18.98 9.46
N LEU A 380 47.59 -17.76 9.90
CA LEU A 380 48.28 -17.08 10.99
C LEU A 380 48.19 -17.83 12.32
N ILE A 381 47.01 -18.37 12.64
CA ILE A 381 46.81 -19.19 13.84
C ILE A 381 47.65 -20.47 13.75
N HIS A 382 47.73 -21.09 12.57
CA HIS A 382 48.42 -22.36 12.39
C HIS A 382 49.95 -22.23 12.33
N GLU A 383 50.48 -21.29 11.55
CA GLU A 383 51.93 -21.13 11.36
C GLU A 383 52.60 -20.36 12.50
N ALA A 384 51.84 -19.55 13.27
CA ALA A 384 52.34 -18.70 14.35
C ALA A 384 53.65 -17.96 13.99
N PRO A 385 53.65 -17.15 12.90
CA PRO A 385 54.87 -16.62 12.31
C PRO A 385 55.69 -15.78 13.29
N THR A 386 57.02 -15.97 13.24
CA THR A 386 57.97 -15.31 14.14
C THR A 386 58.74 -14.17 13.47
N GLN A 387 58.65 -14.03 12.14
CA GLN A 387 59.35 -12.99 11.39
C GLN A 387 58.38 -11.94 10.86
N LEU A 388 58.80 -10.68 10.94
CA LEU A 388 58.02 -9.51 10.52
C LEU A 388 57.65 -9.53 9.03
N LYS A 389 58.47 -10.19 8.21
CA LYS A 389 58.24 -10.36 6.77
C LYS A 389 57.02 -11.25 6.46
N ASP A 390 56.71 -12.21 7.34
CA ASP A 390 55.61 -13.15 7.16
C ASP A 390 54.26 -12.46 7.46
N LEU A 391 54.29 -11.43 8.33
CA LEU A 391 53.15 -10.54 8.58
C LEU A 391 52.86 -9.61 7.39
N ALA A 392 53.80 -9.39 6.46
CA ALA A 392 53.56 -8.57 5.27
C ALA A 392 52.52 -9.20 4.32
N LEU A 393 52.36 -10.52 4.36
CA LEU A 393 51.36 -11.28 3.58
C LEU A 393 49.91 -10.91 3.96
N ILE A 394 49.74 -10.28 5.12
CA ILE A 394 48.45 -9.79 5.64
C ILE A 394 48.00 -8.52 4.94
N VAL A 395 48.95 -7.66 4.57
CA VAL A 395 48.67 -6.29 4.13
C VAL A 395 47.82 -6.27 2.86
N GLY A 396 48.08 -7.16 1.90
CA GLY A 396 47.37 -7.19 0.62
C GLY A 396 45.86 -7.46 0.76
N PRO A 397 45.45 -8.62 1.31
CA PRO A 397 44.04 -8.94 1.55
C PRO A 397 43.34 -7.93 2.47
N SER A 398 44.00 -7.44 3.51
CA SER A 398 43.42 -6.44 4.42
C SER A 398 43.24 -5.08 3.74
N ALA A 399 44.17 -4.65 2.89
CA ALA A 399 44.04 -3.42 2.11
C ALA A 399 42.90 -3.54 1.08
N LEU A 400 42.74 -4.70 0.43
CA LEU A 400 41.64 -4.95 -0.49
C LEU A 400 40.28 -4.91 0.23
N ALA A 401 40.17 -5.58 1.39
CA ALA A 401 38.94 -5.55 2.18
C ALA A 401 38.64 -4.13 2.73
N ALA A 402 39.65 -3.40 3.18
CA ALA A 402 39.51 -2.00 3.58
C ALA A 402 39.04 -1.14 2.40
N SER A 403 39.62 -1.32 1.21
CA SER A 403 39.19 -0.62 -0.01
C SER A 403 37.73 -0.92 -0.37
N VAL A 404 37.27 -2.17 -0.18
CA VAL A 404 35.87 -2.54 -0.42
C VAL A 404 34.96 -1.90 0.61
N LEU A 405 35.34 -1.88 1.90
CA LEU A 405 34.54 -1.24 2.95
C LEU A 405 34.49 0.29 2.82
N LEU A 406 35.58 0.90 2.36
CA LEU A 406 35.69 2.35 2.13
C LEU A 406 35.05 2.78 0.80
N ALA A 407 34.80 1.84 -0.12
CA ALA A 407 34.10 2.12 -1.38
C ALA A 407 32.68 2.60 -1.07
N ARG A 408 32.51 3.92 -1.12
CA ARG A 408 31.26 4.61 -0.83
C ARG A 408 30.16 4.14 -1.77
N GLU A 409 29.11 3.56 -1.22
CA GLU A 409 27.89 3.29 -1.97
C GLU A 409 27.04 4.56 -1.98
N PRO A 410 26.75 5.16 -3.16
CA PRO A 410 26.04 6.43 -3.22
C PRO A 410 24.55 6.31 -2.91
N SER A 411 23.96 5.12 -3.04
CA SER A 411 22.53 4.89 -2.83
C SER A 411 22.25 4.23 -1.47
N THR A 412 21.11 4.60 -0.88
CA THR A 412 20.60 3.93 0.33
C THR A 412 20.27 2.47 0.07
N LEU A 413 19.75 2.18 -1.13
CA LEU A 413 19.42 0.84 -1.61
C LEU A 413 20.65 -0.06 -1.66
N GLY A 414 21.72 0.40 -2.30
CA GLY A 414 22.98 -0.33 -2.39
C GLY A 414 23.55 -0.56 -0.99
N SER A 415 23.60 0.47 -0.14
CA SER A 415 24.11 0.34 1.23
C SER A 415 23.36 -0.74 2.02
N ARG A 416 22.02 -0.76 1.93
CA ARG A 416 21.18 -1.78 2.56
C ARG A 416 21.49 -3.19 2.06
N LEU A 417 21.70 -3.36 0.75
CA LEU A 417 22.00 -4.65 0.14
C LEU A 417 23.43 -5.14 0.46
N ARG A 418 24.39 -4.24 0.72
CA ARG A 418 25.78 -4.59 1.10
C ARG A 418 25.90 -4.97 2.57
N PHE A 419 24.90 -4.67 3.40
CA PHE A 419 24.96 -4.80 4.86
C PHE A 419 25.59 -6.11 5.34
N VAL A 420 25.11 -7.26 4.83
CA VAL A 420 25.64 -8.58 5.21
C VAL A 420 27.09 -8.75 4.77
N SER A 421 27.41 -8.42 3.51
CA SER A 421 28.76 -8.59 2.97
C SER A 421 29.78 -7.67 3.66
N SER A 422 29.40 -6.43 3.96
CA SER A 422 30.23 -5.48 4.70
C SER A 422 30.40 -5.92 6.15
N GLY A 423 29.35 -6.44 6.78
CA GLY A 423 29.43 -7.00 8.14
C GLY A 423 30.38 -8.19 8.23
N LEU A 424 30.30 -9.14 7.27
CA LEU A 424 31.21 -10.28 7.19
C LEU A 424 32.67 -9.83 7.01
N LEU A 425 32.92 -8.88 6.09
CA LEU A 425 34.26 -8.34 5.87
C LEU A 425 34.81 -7.63 7.10
N PHE A 426 33.99 -6.84 7.78
CA PHE A 426 34.36 -6.15 9.00
C PHE A 426 34.72 -7.14 10.11
N LEU A 427 33.91 -8.17 10.32
CA LEU A 427 34.20 -9.23 11.29
C LEU A 427 35.47 -10.01 10.95
N ALA A 428 35.71 -10.32 9.67
CA ALA A 428 36.94 -10.98 9.23
C ALA A 428 38.18 -10.12 9.49
N LEU A 429 38.12 -8.81 9.21
CA LEU A 429 39.21 -7.88 9.51
C LEU A 429 39.46 -7.76 11.02
N LEU A 430 38.42 -7.66 11.83
CA LEU A 430 38.56 -7.63 13.30
C LEU A 430 39.15 -8.93 13.84
N SER A 431 38.72 -10.08 13.33
CA SER A 431 39.26 -11.38 13.72
C SER A 431 40.74 -11.48 13.38
N GLN A 432 41.12 -11.09 12.17
CA GLN A 432 42.50 -11.05 11.72
C GLN A 432 43.37 -10.11 12.57
N LEU A 433 42.87 -8.92 12.89
CA LEU A 433 43.54 -7.96 13.77
C LEU A 433 43.72 -8.53 15.19
N GLY A 434 42.67 -9.14 15.75
CA GLY A 434 42.71 -9.77 17.06
C GLY A 434 43.73 -10.90 17.14
N VAL A 435 43.79 -11.74 16.10
CA VAL A 435 44.80 -12.81 15.99
C VAL A 435 46.21 -12.23 15.87
N ALA A 436 46.42 -11.23 15.01
CA ALA A 436 47.73 -10.60 14.84
C ALA A 436 48.24 -9.97 16.14
N VAL A 437 47.38 -9.26 16.88
CA VAL A 437 47.70 -8.67 18.19
C VAL A 437 47.94 -9.76 19.24
N GLY A 438 47.11 -10.81 19.27
CA GLY A 438 47.26 -11.93 20.21
C GLY A 438 48.59 -12.68 20.02
N LEU A 439 49.00 -12.91 18.77
CA LEU A 439 50.30 -13.49 18.44
C LEU A 439 51.46 -12.55 18.83
N TYR A 440 51.32 -11.24 18.57
CA TYR A 440 52.33 -10.23 18.93
C TYR A 440 52.54 -10.12 20.45
N LEU A 441 51.46 -10.15 21.22
CA LEU A 441 51.51 -10.07 22.69
C LEU A 441 51.80 -11.42 23.37
N GLY A 442 51.88 -12.52 22.62
CA GLY A 442 52.11 -13.86 23.16
C GLY A 442 50.92 -14.43 23.95
N LEU A 443 49.71 -13.92 23.70
CA LEU A 443 48.47 -14.33 24.38
C LEU A 443 47.84 -15.58 23.76
N LEU A 444 48.20 -15.90 22.52
CA LEU A 444 47.73 -17.11 21.82
C LEU A 444 48.78 -18.24 21.95
N PRO A 445 48.34 -19.47 22.25
CA PRO A 445 49.25 -20.61 22.32
C PRO A 445 49.91 -20.81 20.97
N ARG A 446 51.25 -20.91 20.98
CA ARG A 446 52.03 -21.28 19.81
C ARG A 446 51.86 -22.78 19.61
N ALA A 447 51.32 -23.18 18.45
CA ALA A 447 51.18 -24.58 18.07
C ALA A 447 52.54 -25.26 17.92
#